data_AF-A0AAD0VS37-F1
#
_entry.id   AF-A0AAD0VS37-F1
#
_cell.length_a   1.000
_cell.length_b   1.000
_cell.length_c   1.000
_cell.angle_alpha   90.00
_cell.angle_beta   90.00
_cell.angle_gamma   90.00
#
_symmetry.space_group_name_H-M   'P 1'
#
loop_
_entity.id
_entity.type
_entity.pdbx_description
1 polymer ?
#
loop_
_entity_poly.entity_id
_entity_poly.type
_entity_poly.pdbx_seq_one_letter_code
_entity_poly.pdbx_strand_id
1 'polypeptide(L)'
;MTQERDPHQWYIELSELLPDADATKKRARGYDFEKILKRLLADEGLEPRSSYKSAGEQIDGSFYLDGSFLLLEAKWHALPVPASTLYQFKGKVDGKLVGTIGIFISMSGYSTDAVDALIAGKTLNLILFTKEDMDAAIIHKLGFKRILKDKLRKAAEEGLAFFPTVAEQVKTSPSEPVHIERVHYDRLTGTLLSAADQPATTPDLVIVCEADFDRELLANLAQRILKNARTTKKIQLISALGKVAVPRVANSVLLARPDVKVLAVVDGDGDIPGSELMLRNNIESDNWTPIVIDPAIETWLGFSLEEITRQRRRGRLMEFYAKAIESLDLQVLRATDPSFEKFYEEVSAL
;
A
#
# COMPACT_ATOMS: atom_id res chain seq x y z
N MET A 1 -22.50 -16.16 -30.05
CA MET A 1 -22.42 -15.67 -28.67
C MET A 1 -21.10 -16.14 -28.10
N THR A 2 -20.06 -15.32 -28.19
CA THR A 2 -18.78 -15.58 -27.52
C THR A 2 -19.07 -15.52 -26.02
N GLN A 3 -18.82 -16.60 -25.27
CA GLN A 3 -18.83 -16.53 -23.81
C GLN A 3 -17.83 -15.43 -23.43
N GLU A 4 -18.33 -14.30 -22.93
CA GLU A 4 -17.47 -13.25 -22.41
C GLU A 4 -16.72 -13.82 -21.22
N ARG A 5 -15.40 -13.73 -21.28
CA ARG A 5 -14.49 -14.27 -20.27
C ARG A 5 -14.73 -13.57 -18.94
N ASP A 6 -14.89 -14.34 -17.87
CA ASP A 6 -15.04 -13.81 -16.50
C ASP A 6 -13.82 -12.92 -16.14
N PRO A 7 -14.04 -11.63 -15.80
CA PRO A 7 -12.96 -10.71 -15.41
C PRO A 7 -12.11 -11.22 -14.25
N HIS A 8 -12.72 -11.94 -13.31
CA HIS A 8 -12.01 -12.51 -12.15
C HIS A 8 -10.98 -13.55 -12.60
N GLN A 9 -11.42 -14.56 -13.35
CA GLN A 9 -10.51 -15.59 -13.86
C GLN A 9 -9.44 -15.02 -14.80
N TRP A 10 -9.81 -14.05 -15.64
CA TRP A 10 -8.86 -13.39 -16.54
C TRP A 10 -7.77 -12.64 -15.77
N TYR A 11 -8.14 -11.92 -14.71
CA TYR A 11 -7.18 -11.19 -13.88
C TYR A 11 -6.17 -12.12 -13.18
N ILE A 12 -6.62 -13.27 -12.68
CA ILE A 12 -5.74 -14.28 -12.08
C ILE A 12 -4.71 -14.76 -13.11
N GLU A 13 -5.16 -15.14 -14.32
CA GLU A 13 -4.26 -15.61 -15.37
C GLU A 13 -3.23 -14.54 -15.81
N LEU A 14 -3.63 -13.25 -15.85
CA LEU A 14 -2.67 -12.17 -16.13
C LEU A 14 -1.62 -12.00 -15.03
N SER A 15 -2.00 -12.29 -13.78
CA SER A 15 -1.12 -12.18 -12.61
C SER A 15 -0.09 -13.31 -12.54
N GLU A 16 -0.34 -14.44 -13.20
CA GLU A 16 0.59 -15.58 -13.29
C GLU A 16 1.71 -15.38 -14.31
N LEU A 17 1.67 -14.31 -15.12
CA LEU A 17 2.70 -14.04 -16.11
C LEU A 17 4.07 -13.82 -15.45
N LEU A 18 5.03 -14.68 -15.79
CA LEU A 18 6.37 -14.66 -15.20
C LEU A 18 7.10 -13.31 -15.38
N PRO A 19 7.90 -12.86 -14.39
CA PRO A 19 8.64 -11.60 -14.47
C PRO A 19 9.63 -11.50 -15.64
N ASP A 20 10.17 -12.63 -16.11
CA ASP A 20 11.13 -12.73 -17.20
C ASP A 20 10.48 -12.90 -18.58
N ALA A 21 9.14 -12.88 -18.66
CA ALA A 21 8.42 -12.90 -19.92
C ALA A 21 8.89 -11.80 -20.89
N ASP A 22 8.83 -12.08 -22.18
CA ASP A 22 9.26 -11.16 -23.22
C ASP A 22 8.41 -9.87 -23.25
N ALA A 23 8.96 -8.85 -23.92
CA ALA A 23 8.32 -7.53 -23.99
C ALA A 23 6.95 -7.56 -24.69
N THR A 24 6.72 -8.49 -25.61
CA THR A 24 5.46 -8.61 -26.33
C THR A 24 4.36 -9.12 -25.41
N LYS A 25 4.63 -10.17 -24.61
CA LYS A 25 3.71 -10.69 -23.60
C LYS A 25 3.40 -9.67 -22.51
N LYS A 26 4.41 -8.92 -22.05
CA LYS A 26 4.22 -7.83 -21.07
C LYS A 26 3.34 -6.71 -21.60
N ARG A 27 3.51 -6.32 -22.87
CA ARG A 27 2.63 -5.34 -23.53
C ARG A 27 1.20 -5.88 -23.69
N ALA A 28 1.06 -7.13 -24.13
CA ALA A 28 -0.25 -7.78 -24.24
C ALA A 28 -0.99 -7.81 -22.91
N ARG A 29 -0.29 -8.12 -21.80
CA ARG A 29 -0.84 -8.06 -20.44
C ARG A 29 -1.40 -6.68 -20.09
N GLY A 30 -0.70 -5.60 -20.43
CA GLY A 30 -1.19 -4.24 -20.22
C GLY A 30 -2.51 -3.98 -20.96
N TYR A 31 -2.56 -4.31 -22.26
CA TYR A 31 -3.78 -4.15 -23.05
C TYR A 31 -4.94 -5.04 -22.58
N ASP A 32 -4.66 -6.26 -22.12
CA ASP A 32 -5.68 -7.14 -21.58
C ASP A 32 -6.18 -6.65 -20.21
N PHE A 33 -5.31 -6.05 -19.40
CA PHE A 33 -5.71 -5.41 -18.16
C PHE A 33 -6.64 -4.21 -18.37
N GLU A 34 -6.37 -3.37 -19.38
CA GLU A 34 -7.30 -2.29 -19.76
C GLU A 34 -8.71 -2.81 -20.11
N LYS A 35 -8.79 -3.97 -20.78
CA LYS A 35 -10.08 -4.62 -21.10
C LYS A 35 -10.79 -5.14 -19.85
N ILE A 36 -10.04 -5.75 -18.93
CA ILE A 36 -10.58 -6.18 -17.62
C ILE A 36 -11.14 -4.98 -16.86
N LEU A 37 -10.39 -3.89 -16.76
CA LEU A 37 -10.82 -2.67 -16.08
C LEU A 37 -12.10 -2.11 -16.71
N LYS A 38 -12.16 -2.01 -18.04
CA LYS A 38 -13.38 -1.59 -18.72
C LYS A 38 -14.57 -2.48 -18.37
N ARG A 39 -14.39 -3.81 -18.32
CA ARG A 39 -15.49 -4.72 -17.99
C ARG A 39 -15.91 -4.57 -16.53
N LEU A 40 -14.95 -4.56 -15.61
CA LEU A 40 -15.17 -4.37 -14.17
C LEU A 40 -15.98 -3.09 -13.89
N LEU A 41 -15.57 -1.97 -14.50
CA LEU A 41 -16.27 -0.69 -14.36
C LEU A 41 -17.69 -0.74 -14.94
N ALA A 42 -17.90 -1.44 -16.06
CA ALA A 42 -19.22 -1.59 -16.67
C ALA A 42 -20.15 -2.44 -15.80
N ASP A 43 -19.64 -3.55 -15.25
CA ASP A 43 -20.38 -4.45 -14.36
C ASP A 43 -20.79 -3.75 -13.05
N GLU A 44 -20.00 -2.76 -12.60
CA GLU A 44 -20.29 -1.93 -11.42
C GLU A 44 -21.12 -0.65 -11.72
N GLY A 45 -21.57 -0.49 -12.96
CA GLY A 45 -22.44 0.61 -13.39
C GLY A 45 -21.72 1.97 -13.41
N LEU A 46 -20.43 1.99 -13.76
CA LEU A 46 -19.60 3.21 -13.83
C LEU A 46 -19.48 3.79 -15.24
N GLU A 47 -20.26 3.30 -16.21
CA GLU A 47 -20.33 3.84 -17.59
C GLU A 47 -18.94 4.11 -18.24
N PRO A 48 -18.04 3.11 -18.32
CA PRO A 48 -16.67 3.33 -18.75
C PRO A 48 -16.57 3.62 -20.25
N ARG A 49 -15.68 4.55 -20.59
CA ARG A 49 -15.23 4.87 -21.94
C ARG A 49 -13.83 4.32 -22.16
N SER A 50 -13.63 3.63 -23.29
CA SER A 50 -12.33 3.13 -23.73
C SER A 50 -11.32 4.25 -23.99
N SER A 51 -10.04 3.86 -24.07
CA SER A 51 -8.94 4.76 -24.40
C SER A 51 -9.24 5.66 -25.60
N TYR A 52 -8.83 6.91 -25.48
CA TYR A 52 -9.06 7.92 -26.51
C TYR A 52 -7.83 8.82 -26.64
N LYS A 53 -7.67 9.38 -27.84
CA LYS A 53 -6.64 10.35 -28.15
C LYS A 53 -7.28 11.71 -28.38
N SER A 54 -6.72 12.76 -27.80
CA SER A 54 -7.19 14.13 -27.98
C SER A 54 -5.98 15.06 -28.03
N ALA A 55 -5.82 15.83 -29.12
CA ALA A 55 -4.76 16.84 -29.26
C ALA A 55 -3.32 16.36 -28.94
N GLY A 56 -2.99 15.10 -29.25
CA GLY A 56 -1.67 14.50 -28.95
C GLY A 56 -1.54 13.85 -27.57
N GLU A 57 -2.57 13.96 -26.73
CA GLU A 57 -2.67 13.31 -25.43
C GLU A 57 -3.41 11.96 -25.55
N GLN A 58 -2.89 10.91 -24.92
CA GLN A 58 -3.57 9.61 -24.79
C GLN A 58 -3.97 9.39 -23.33
N ILE A 59 -5.23 9.02 -23.12
CA ILE A 59 -5.81 8.59 -21.85
C ILE A 59 -6.30 7.15 -22.01
N ASP A 60 -6.03 6.28 -21.04
CA ASP A 60 -6.37 4.86 -21.11
C ASP A 60 -7.87 4.62 -20.93
N GLY A 61 -8.55 5.48 -20.19
CA GLY A 61 -10.02 5.49 -20.14
C GLY A 61 -10.59 6.62 -19.29
N SER A 62 -11.91 6.66 -19.24
CA SER A 62 -12.65 7.48 -18.27
C SER A 62 -13.93 6.77 -17.87
N PHE A 63 -14.53 7.16 -16.75
CA PHE A 63 -15.78 6.55 -16.27
C PHE A 63 -16.56 7.55 -15.42
N TYR A 64 -17.86 7.29 -15.26
CA TYR A 64 -18.79 8.11 -14.47
C TYR A 64 -18.98 7.54 -13.06
N LEU A 65 -18.97 8.41 -12.06
CA LEU A 65 -19.33 8.08 -10.68
C LEU A 65 -20.06 9.26 -10.05
N ASP A 66 -21.30 9.04 -9.61
CA ASP A 66 -22.08 9.95 -8.76
C ASP A 66 -22.02 11.43 -9.19
N GLY A 67 -22.19 11.72 -10.49
CA GLY A 67 -22.21 13.08 -11.03
C GLY A 67 -20.88 13.59 -11.60
N SER A 68 -19.80 12.82 -11.49
CA SER A 68 -18.46 13.21 -11.93
C SER A 68 -17.89 12.25 -12.97
N PHE A 69 -17.12 12.77 -13.92
CA PHE A 69 -16.31 11.97 -14.83
C PHE A 69 -14.88 11.91 -14.30
N LEU A 70 -14.37 10.68 -14.08
CA LEU A 70 -13.01 10.43 -13.64
C LEU A 70 -12.17 9.95 -14.82
N LEU A 71 -10.92 10.41 -14.89
CA LEU A 71 -9.95 9.89 -15.85
C LEU A 71 -9.24 8.68 -15.25
N LEU A 72 -8.85 7.74 -16.09
CA LEU A 72 -8.17 6.52 -15.68
C LEU A 72 -6.88 6.33 -16.49
N GLU A 73 -5.79 6.05 -15.79
CA GLU A 73 -4.53 5.55 -16.35
C GLU A 73 -4.08 4.32 -15.57
N ALA A 74 -3.67 3.27 -16.27
CA ALA A 74 -3.31 1.99 -15.67
C ALA A 74 -1.96 1.51 -16.19
N LYS A 75 -1.06 1.12 -15.29
CA LYS A 75 0.28 0.62 -15.64
C LYS A 75 0.57 -0.73 -15.02
N TRP A 76 0.99 -1.67 -15.87
CA TRP A 76 1.48 -3.00 -15.45
C TRP A 76 2.92 -3.23 -15.87
N HIS A 77 3.81 -2.43 -15.31
CA HIS A 77 5.25 -2.47 -15.59
C HIS A 77 5.99 -3.39 -14.61
N ALA A 78 7.30 -3.57 -14.84
CA ALA A 78 8.16 -4.36 -13.95
C ALA A 78 8.71 -3.55 -12.77
N LEU A 79 8.86 -2.23 -12.95
CA LEU A 79 9.40 -1.33 -11.94
C LEU A 79 8.31 -0.43 -11.37
N PRO A 80 8.46 0.05 -10.12
CA PRO A 80 7.55 1.04 -9.55
C PRO A 80 7.46 2.32 -10.37
N VAL A 81 6.29 2.96 -10.34
CA VAL A 81 6.01 4.17 -11.12
C VAL A 81 6.66 5.39 -10.46
N PRO A 82 7.50 6.17 -11.17
CA PRO A 82 8.14 7.36 -10.62
C PRO A 82 7.20 8.57 -10.59
N ALA A 83 7.53 9.57 -9.74
CA ALA A 83 6.81 10.83 -9.62
C ALA A 83 6.56 11.54 -10.97
N SER A 84 7.54 11.50 -11.87
CA SER A 84 7.44 12.13 -13.20
C SER A 84 6.29 11.59 -14.04
N THR A 85 5.98 10.30 -13.91
CA THR A 85 4.85 9.67 -14.60
C THR A 85 3.52 10.11 -14.00
N LEU A 86 3.45 10.25 -12.67
CA LEU A 86 2.28 10.81 -12.00
C LEU A 86 2.05 12.26 -12.40
N TYR A 87 3.10 13.09 -12.47
CA TYR A 87 2.99 14.48 -12.92
C TYR A 87 2.54 14.62 -14.36
N GLN A 88 2.99 13.72 -15.25
CA GLN A 88 2.50 13.69 -16.63
C GLN A 88 0.99 13.44 -16.66
N PHE A 89 0.49 12.43 -15.92
CA PHE A 89 -0.94 12.17 -15.84
C PHE A 89 -1.70 13.31 -15.15
N LYS A 90 -1.15 13.88 -14.06
CA LYS A 90 -1.72 15.05 -13.39
C LYS A 90 -1.89 16.22 -14.35
N GLY A 91 -0.91 16.53 -15.19
CA GLY A 91 -1.02 17.57 -16.21
C GLY A 91 -2.17 17.34 -17.19
N LYS A 92 -2.45 16.08 -17.53
CA LYS A 92 -3.62 15.71 -18.36
C LYS A 92 -4.94 15.99 -17.66
N VAL A 93 -5.02 15.68 -16.37
CA VAL A 93 -6.19 15.90 -15.50
C VAL A 93 -6.42 17.40 -15.27
N ASP A 94 -5.35 18.16 -14.97
CA ASP A 94 -5.38 19.61 -14.77
C ASP A 94 -5.85 20.36 -16.04
N GLY A 95 -5.62 19.78 -17.23
CA GLY A 95 -6.12 20.30 -18.51
C GLY A 95 -7.60 20.03 -18.79
N LYS A 96 -8.36 19.43 -17.86
CA LYS A 96 -9.80 19.15 -18.01
C LYS A 96 -10.66 20.13 -17.20
N LEU A 97 -11.96 19.83 -17.10
CA LEU A 97 -12.90 20.63 -16.31
C LEU A 97 -12.42 20.72 -14.86
N VAL A 98 -12.56 21.90 -14.25
CA VAL A 98 -12.26 22.11 -12.84
C VAL A 98 -12.99 21.05 -11.99
N GLY A 99 -12.25 20.41 -11.08
CA GLY A 99 -12.77 19.32 -10.25
C GLY A 99 -12.65 17.92 -10.86
N THR A 100 -12.08 17.78 -12.06
CA THR A 100 -11.76 16.45 -12.62
C THR A 100 -10.76 15.73 -11.73
N ILE A 101 -11.06 14.48 -11.39
CA ILE A 101 -10.20 13.59 -10.61
C ILE A 101 -9.61 12.53 -11.53
N GLY A 102 -8.31 12.28 -11.40
CA GLY A 102 -7.63 11.18 -12.05
C GLY A 102 -7.48 9.97 -11.12
N ILE A 103 -7.72 8.78 -11.66
CA ILE A 103 -7.43 7.51 -11.01
C ILE A 103 -6.21 6.91 -11.70
N PHE A 104 -5.18 6.62 -10.90
CA PHE A 104 -3.96 6.02 -11.39
C PHE A 104 -3.79 4.64 -10.75
N ILE A 105 -3.80 3.58 -11.56
CA ILE A 105 -3.59 2.21 -11.10
C ILE A 105 -2.18 1.76 -11.46
N SER A 106 -1.39 1.34 -10.48
CA SER A 106 -0.07 0.75 -10.68
C SER A 106 0.02 -0.66 -10.13
N MET A 107 0.22 -1.64 -11.01
CA MET A 107 0.40 -3.05 -10.63
C MET A 107 1.80 -3.37 -10.11
N SER A 108 2.72 -2.40 -10.18
CA SER A 108 4.09 -2.50 -9.65
C SER A 108 4.36 -1.49 -8.53
N GLY A 109 3.31 -0.85 -8.00
CA GLY A 109 3.42 0.19 -6.98
C GLY A 109 4.06 1.49 -7.49
N TYR A 110 4.50 2.32 -6.55
CA TYR A 110 5.09 3.63 -6.81
C TYR A 110 6.51 3.69 -6.23
N SER A 111 7.36 4.57 -6.75
CA SER A 111 8.65 4.84 -6.10
C SER A 111 8.41 5.48 -4.73
N THR A 112 9.36 5.30 -3.81
CA THR A 112 9.27 5.76 -2.42
C THR A 112 8.95 7.25 -2.31
N ASP A 113 9.49 8.06 -3.21
CA ASP A 113 9.31 9.50 -3.29
C ASP A 113 8.06 9.95 -4.10
N ALA A 114 7.40 9.05 -4.82
CA ALA A 114 6.38 9.45 -5.79
C ALA A 114 5.11 10.01 -5.16
N VAL A 115 4.62 9.38 -4.09
CA VAL A 115 3.41 9.84 -3.39
C VAL A 115 3.71 11.11 -2.61
N ASP A 116 4.87 11.19 -1.95
CA ASP A 116 5.30 12.37 -1.23
C ASP A 116 5.47 13.58 -2.15
N ALA A 117 6.07 13.38 -3.33
CA ALA A 117 6.15 14.42 -4.35
C ALA A 117 4.74 14.89 -4.77
N LEU A 118 3.81 13.95 -4.97
CA LEU A 118 2.43 14.29 -5.32
C LEU A 118 1.72 15.08 -4.21
N ILE A 119 1.90 14.70 -2.94
CA ILE A 119 1.33 15.38 -1.76
C ILE A 119 1.94 16.78 -1.56
N ALA A 120 3.23 16.95 -1.83
CA ALA A 120 3.89 18.26 -1.80
C ALA A 120 3.33 19.21 -2.86
N GLY A 121 2.74 18.67 -3.94
CA GLY A 121 1.95 19.42 -4.91
C GLY A 121 0.69 20.00 -4.25
N LYS A 122 0.48 21.31 -4.35
CA LYS A 122 -0.62 22.02 -3.63
C LYS A 122 -2.04 21.55 -3.98
N THR A 123 -2.23 20.82 -5.08
CA THR A 123 -3.56 20.38 -5.54
C THR A 123 -3.61 18.86 -5.65
N LEU A 124 -4.33 18.23 -4.73
CA LEU A 124 -4.59 16.80 -4.77
C LEU A 124 -5.81 16.52 -5.65
N ASN A 125 -5.57 16.03 -6.87
CA ASN A 125 -6.62 15.60 -7.80
C ASN A 125 -6.34 14.23 -8.43
N LEU A 126 -5.43 13.46 -7.84
CA LEU A 126 -5.15 12.08 -8.21
C LEU A 126 -5.45 11.15 -7.03
N ILE A 127 -6.07 10.00 -7.33
CA ILE A 127 -6.24 8.88 -6.40
C ILE A 127 -5.42 7.70 -6.91
N LEU A 128 -4.61 7.14 -6.01
CA LEU A 128 -3.67 6.07 -6.32
C LEU A 128 -4.23 4.70 -5.91
N PHE A 129 -3.99 3.72 -6.76
CA PHE A 129 -4.36 2.31 -6.58
C PHE A 129 -3.13 1.43 -6.80
N THR A 130 -2.90 0.50 -5.90
CA THR A 130 -1.86 -0.54 -6.04
C THR A 130 -2.44 -1.87 -6.51
N LYS A 131 -1.57 -2.87 -6.71
CA LYS A 131 -1.99 -4.25 -6.97
C LYS A 131 -2.87 -4.79 -5.84
N GLU A 132 -2.57 -4.47 -4.60
CA GLU A 132 -3.31 -4.92 -3.41
C GLU A 132 -4.76 -4.41 -3.44
N ASP A 133 -4.97 -3.17 -3.88
CA ASP A 133 -6.32 -2.62 -4.08
C ASP A 133 -7.07 -3.37 -5.20
N MET A 134 -6.37 -3.74 -6.27
CA MET A 134 -6.96 -4.48 -7.39
C MET A 134 -7.26 -5.95 -7.03
N ASP A 135 -6.37 -6.59 -6.28
CA ASP A 135 -6.60 -7.93 -5.72
C ASP A 135 -7.81 -7.90 -4.77
N ALA A 136 -7.89 -6.88 -3.90
CA ALA A 136 -9.03 -6.66 -3.01
C ALA A 136 -10.34 -6.48 -3.79
N ALA A 137 -10.33 -5.64 -4.84
CA ALA A 137 -11.49 -5.39 -5.68
C ALA A 137 -11.95 -6.65 -6.41
N ILE A 138 -11.03 -7.36 -7.07
CA ILE A 138 -11.31 -8.42 -8.04
C ILE A 138 -11.30 -9.78 -7.37
N ILE A 139 -10.15 -10.22 -6.82
CA ILE A 139 -9.97 -11.57 -6.26
C ILE A 139 -10.82 -11.75 -5.00
N HIS A 140 -10.80 -10.76 -4.10
CA HIS A 140 -11.56 -10.81 -2.86
C HIS A 140 -12.99 -10.26 -2.99
N LYS A 141 -13.39 -9.87 -4.21
CA LYS A 141 -14.76 -9.45 -4.56
C LYS A 141 -15.30 -8.30 -3.71
N LEU A 142 -14.44 -7.41 -3.21
CA LEU A 142 -14.90 -6.22 -2.48
C LEU A 142 -15.50 -5.16 -3.41
N GLY A 143 -15.18 -5.21 -4.70
CA GLY A 143 -15.62 -4.28 -5.72
C GLY A 143 -14.77 -3.01 -5.80
N PHE A 144 -14.45 -2.60 -7.02
CA PHE A 144 -13.62 -1.43 -7.31
C PHE A 144 -14.32 -0.13 -6.89
N LYS A 145 -15.61 0.01 -7.17
CA LYS A 145 -16.45 1.16 -6.83
C LYS A 145 -16.46 1.43 -5.33
N ARG A 146 -16.52 0.38 -4.52
CA ARG A 146 -16.48 0.49 -3.05
C ARG A 146 -15.15 1.07 -2.59
N ILE A 147 -14.05 0.43 -3.01
CA ILE A 147 -12.68 0.86 -2.67
C ILE A 147 -12.43 2.31 -3.15
N LEU A 148 -12.89 2.64 -4.35
CA LEU A 148 -12.78 3.99 -4.91
C LEU A 148 -13.52 5.03 -4.06
N LYS A 149 -14.77 4.74 -3.65
CA LYS A 149 -15.53 5.65 -2.78
C LYS A 149 -14.82 5.88 -1.45
N ASP A 150 -14.23 4.83 -0.87
CA ASP A 150 -13.51 4.92 0.39
C ASP A 150 -12.22 5.75 0.26
N LYS A 151 -11.46 5.57 -0.83
CA LYS A 151 -10.27 6.38 -1.11
C LYS A 151 -10.64 7.84 -1.42
N LEU A 152 -11.69 8.09 -2.20
CA LEU A 152 -12.18 9.45 -2.49
C LEU A 152 -12.58 10.18 -1.21
N ARG A 153 -13.26 9.50 -0.29
CA ARG A 153 -13.61 10.06 1.03
C ARG A 153 -12.36 10.50 1.77
N LYS A 154 -11.30 9.69 1.81
CA LYS A 154 -10.05 10.07 2.50
C LYS A 154 -9.26 11.16 1.80
N ALA A 155 -9.26 11.18 0.48
CA ALA A 155 -8.69 12.29 -0.25
C ALA A 155 -9.42 13.61 0.09
N ALA A 156 -10.76 13.57 0.17
CA ALA A 156 -11.58 14.75 0.44
C ALA A 156 -11.53 15.22 1.90
N GLU A 157 -11.59 14.29 2.87
CA GLU A 157 -11.65 14.60 4.30
C GLU A 157 -10.26 14.83 4.92
N GLU A 158 -9.23 14.13 4.43
CA GLU A 158 -7.91 14.05 5.08
C GLU A 158 -6.73 14.36 4.15
N GLY A 159 -6.98 14.65 2.86
CA GLY A 159 -5.94 15.01 1.90
C GLY A 159 -5.00 13.85 1.56
N LEU A 160 -5.49 12.61 1.58
CA LEU A 160 -4.73 11.40 1.29
C LEU A 160 -4.90 10.96 -0.17
N ALA A 161 -3.85 11.12 -0.99
CA ALA A 161 -3.81 10.63 -2.38
C ALA A 161 -3.95 9.11 -2.48
N PHE A 162 -3.40 8.44 -1.47
CA PHE A 162 -3.44 7.01 -1.28
C PHE A 162 -3.90 6.75 0.16
N PHE A 163 -4.83 5.81 0.30
CA PHE A 163 -5.09 5.15 1.57
C PHE A 163 -5.15 3.64 1.33
N PRO A 164 -4.50 2.82 2.17
CA PRO A 164 -4.41 1.38 1.96
C PRO A 164 -5.74 0.67 2.20
N THR A 165 -6.09 -0.26 1.30
CA THR A 165 -7.26 -1.13 1.43
C THR A 165 -6.94 -2.43 2.18
N VAL A 166 -5.66 -2.78 2.29
CA VAL A 166 -5.17 -4.02 2.91
C VAL A 166 -4.20 -3.69 4.04
N ALA A 167 -4.20 -4.53 5.07
CA ALA A 167 -3.21 -4.52 6.14
C ALA A 167 -2.69 -5.95 6.39
N GLU A 168 -1.45 -6.07 6.90
CA GLU A 168 -1.05 -7.34 7.54
C GLU A 168 -1.54 -7.32 8.99
N GLN A 169 -1.96 -8.48 9.50
CA GLN A 169 -2.31 -8.65 10.91
C GLN A 169 -1.51 -9.80 11.51
N VAL A 170 -0.74 -9.49 12.54
CA VAL A 170 -0.04 -10.49 13.36
C VAL A 170 -0.91 -10.79 14.57
N LYS A 171 -1.35 -12.04 14.71
CA LYS A 171 -2.18 -12.50 15.83
C LYS A 171 -1.45 -13.52 16.67
N THR A 172 -1.48 -13.35 17.99
CA THR A 172 -0.97 -14.35 18.95
C THR A 172 -2.15 -15.00 19.68
N SER A 173 -1.99 -16.27 20.05
CA SER A 173 -2.94 -17.02 20.87
C SER A 173 -2.17 -17.93 21.83
N PRO A 174 -2.68 -18.22 23.04
CA PRO A 174 -2.04 -19.15 23.96
C PRO A 174 -1.90 -20.58 23.40
N SER A 175 -2.78 -20.96 22.46
CA SER A 175 -2.91 -22.34 21.97
C SER A 175 -2.51 -22.53 20.51
N GLU A 176 -2.25 -21.45 19.77
CA GLU A 176 -1.96 -21.50 18.32
C GLU A 176 -0.66 -20.77 17.99
N PRO A 177 0.08 -21.21 16.95
CA PRO A 177 1.24 -20.48 16.45
C PRO A 177 0.87 -19.06 16.03
N VAL A 178 1.83 -18.14 16.10
CA VAL A 178 1.63 -16.78 15.59
C VAL A 178 1.54 -16.82 14.07
N HIS A 179 0.43 -16.30 13.53
CA HIS A 179 0.19 -16.23 12.09
C HIS A 179 0.12 -14.78 11.61
N ILE A 180 0.55 -14.58 10.37
CA ILE A 180 0.37 -13.32 9.64
C ILE A 180 -0.79 -13.54 8.68
N GLU A 181 -1.82 -12.72 8.79
CA GLU A 181 -3.00 -12.75 7.94
C GLU A 181 -3.14 -11.42 7.20
N ARG A 182 -3.37 -11.48 5.88
CA ARG A 182 -3.82 -10.31 5.12
C ARG A 182 -5.29 -10.07 5.39
N VAL A 183 -5.61 -8.85 5.80
CA VAL A 183 -6.96 -8.42 6.14
C VAL A 183 -7.33 -7.16 5.36
N HIS A 184 -8.58 -7.08 4.91
CA HIS A 184 -9.09 -5.93 4.16
C HIS A 184 -9.78 -4.93 5.10
N TYR A 185 -9.73 -3.65 4.74
CA TYR A 185 -10.29 -2.58 5.55
C TYR A 185 -11.72 -2.23 5.10
N ASP A 186 -12.73 -2.34 5.98
CA ASP A 186 -14.08 -1.83 5.75
C ASP A 186 -14.34 -0.56 6.56
N ARG A 187 -14.62 0.55 5.87
CA ARG A 187 -14.89 1.83 6.51
C ARG A 187 -16.34 2.13 6.83
N LEU A 188 -17.32 1.42 6.27
CA LEU A 188 -18.72 1.59 6.68
C LEU A 188 -18.93 1.06 8.10
N THR A 189 -18.11 0.10 8.51
CA THR A 189 -18.17 -0.58 9.81
C THR A 189 -16.95 -0.31 10.69
N GLY A 190 -15.86 0.21 10.14
CA GLY A 190 -14.58 0.34 10.85
C GLY A 190 -13.91 -1.01 11.15
N THR A 191 -14.36 -2.08 10.50
CA THR A 191 -13.95 -3.46 10.78
C THR A 191 -13.03 -4.03 9.71
N LEU A 192 -12.18 -4.96 10.12
CA LEU A 192 -11.36 -5.76 9.22
C LEU A 192 -12.23 -6.87 8.63
N LEU A 193 -12.35 -6.90 7.29
CA LEU A 193 -12.90 -8.04 6.60
C LEU A 193 -11.78 -9.08 6.48
N SER A 194 -11.81 -10.09 7.34
CA SER A 194 -11.11 -11.34 7.05
C SER A 194 -12.01 -12.20 6.17
N ALA A 195 -11.43 -13.15 5.42
CA ALA A 195 -12.19 -14.09 4.58
C ALA A 195 -13.09 -15.06 5.38
N ALA A 196 -13.24 -14.89 6.69
CA ALA A 196 -14.20 -15.61 7.53
C ALA A 196 -14.83 -14.68 8.58
N ASP A 197 -16.14 -14.83 8.76
CA ASP A 197 -17.07 -14.18 9.69
C ASP A 197 -16.59 -14.10 11.16
N GLN A 198 -15.63 -13.22 11.47
CA GLN A 198 -15.35 -12.82 12.84
C GLN A 198 -15.67 -11.34 13.04
N PRO A 199 -16.40 -10.97 14.12
CA PRO A 199 -16.56 -9.57 14.48
C PRO A 199 -15.17 -8.98 14.71
N ALA A 200 -14.84 -7.88 14.02
CA ALA A 200 -13.50 -7.35 14.09
C ALA A 200 -13.21 -6.83 15.49
N THR A 201 -12.32 -7.54 16.17
CA THR A 201 -11.65 -7.07 17.36
C THR A 201 -10.68 -5.96 16.98
N THR A 202 -10.70 -4.87 17.74
CA THR A 202 -9.72 -3.77 17.63
C THR A 202 -8.30 -4.29 17.82
N PRO A 203 -7.31 -3.83 17.03
CA PRO A 203 -5.92 -4.17 17.27
C PRO A 203 -5.40 -3.48 18.54
N ASP A 204 -4.43 -4.10 19.20
CA ASP A 204 -3.74 -3.54 20.36
C ASP A 204 -2.66 -2.54 19.95
N LEU A 205 -2.14 -2.67 18.73
CA LEU A 205 -1.12 -1.81 18.13
C LEU A 205 -1.32 -1.69 16.63
N VAL A 206 -1.14 -0.49 16.08
CA VAL A 206 -1.07 -0.26 14.64
C VAL A 206 0.31 0.26 14.28
N ILE A 207 0.94 -0.32 13.28
CA ILE A 207 2.24 0.09 12.75
C ILE A 207 1.98 0.69 11.37
N VAL A 208 2.32 1.96 11.20
CA VAL A 208 2.23 2.67 9.92
C VAL A 208 3.65 2.85 9.40
N CYS A 209 3.96 2.28 8.25
CA CYS A 209 5.30 2.31 7.66
C CYS A 209 5.30 2.95 6.26
N GLU A 210 6.48 3.31 5.79
CA GLU A 210 6.67 4.03 4.52
C GLU A 210 6.27 3.18 3.31
N ALA A 211 6.80 1.96 3.17
CA ALA A 211 6.60 1.13 1.99
C ALA A 211 5.91 -0.22 2.29
N ASP A 212 5.35 -0.84 1.24
CA ASP A 212 4.75 -2.18 1.33
C ASP A 212 5.76 -3.25 1.71
N PHE A 213 7.02 -3.06 1.29
CA PHE A 213 8.11 -3.93 1.68
C PHE A 213 8.35 -3.88 3.18
N ASP A 214 8.44 -2.68 3.77
CA ASP A 214 8.63 -2.49 5.20
C ASP A 214 7.48 -3.12 5.98
N ARG A 215 6.25 -3.00 5.47
CA ARG A 215 5.05 -3.62 6.05
C ARG A 215 5.23 -5.14 6.18
N GLU A 216 5.70 -5.80 5.12
CA GLU A 216 5.95 -7.24 5.11
C GLU A 216 7.12 -7.62 6.04
N LEU A 217 8.23 -6.87 5.99
CA LEU A 217 9.40 -7.11 6.83
C LEU A 217 9.04 -6.96 8.32
N LEU A 218 8.41 -5.86 8.70
CA LEU A 218 7.97 -5.58 10.07
C LEU A 218 6.95 -6.62 10.56
N ALA A 219 6.07 -7.12 9.69
CA ALA A 219 5.11 -8.17 10.06
C ALA A 219 5.83 -9.48 10.39
N ASN A 220 6.83 -9.87 9.60
CA ASN A 220 7.65 -11.05 9.88
C ASN A 220 8.51 -10.88 11.15
N LEU A 221 9.08 -9.70 11.38
CA LEU A 221 9.82 -9.43 12.61
C LEU A 221 8.89 -9.48 13.84
N ALA A 222 7.72 -8.86 13.77
CA ALA A 222 6.73 -8.90 14.83
C ALA A 222 6.28 -10.34 15.13
N GLN A 223 6.05 -11.16 14.10
CA GLN A 223 5.75 -12.59 14.25
C GLN A 223 6.88 -13.33 15.01
N ARG A 224 8.14 -13.07 14.64
CA ARG A 224 9.30 -13.72 15.30
C ARG A 224 9.49 -13.26 16.75
N ILE A 225 9.29 -11.98 17.03
CA ILE A 225 9.34 -11.41 18.39
C ILE A 225 8.26 -12.06 19.26
N LEU A 226 7.06 -12.19 18.72
CA LEU A 226 5.89 -12.71 19.44
C LEU A 226 5.77 -14.23 19.43
N LYS A 227 6.71 -14.98 18.83
CA LYS A 227 6.64 -16.44 18.67
C LYS A 227 6.32 -17.20 19.96
N ASN A 228 6.78 -16.69 21.11
CA ASN A 228 6.57 -17.29 22.43
C ASN A 228 5.60 -16.49 23.32
N ALA A 229 4.90 -15.50 22.76
CA ALA A 229 3.93 -14.70 23.49
C ALA A 229 2.78 -15.59 23.98
N ARG A 230 2.44 -15.47 25.26
CA ARG A 230 1.35 -16.25 25.89
C ARG A 230 0.04 -15.49 26.02
N THR A 231 0.03 -14.23 25.60
CA THR A 231 -1.15 -13.37 25.60
C THR A 231 -1.76 -13.33 24.21
N THR A 232 -3.05 -13.00 24.13
CA THR A 232 -3.72 -12.74 22.86
C THR A 232 -3.46 -11.30 22.47
N LYS A 233 -2.75 -11.09 21.36
CA LYS A 233 -2.38 -9.77 20.83
C LYS A 233 -2.72 -9.69 19.36
N LYS A 234 -3.01 -8.49 18.89
CA LYS A 234 -3.36 -8.17 17.51
C LYS A 234 -2.61 -6.91 17.08
N ILE A 235 -1.56 -7.11 16.29
CA ILE A 235 -0.79 -6.02 15.68
C ILE A 235 -1.22 -5.87 14.23
N GLN A 236 -1.58 -4.66 13.82
CA GLN A 236 -1.91 -4.34 12.43
C GLN A 236 -0.76 -3.55 11.79
N LEU A 237 -0.38 -3.89 10.58
CA LEU A 237 0.66 -3.18 9.82
C LEU A 237 0.10 -2.65 8.51
N ILE A 238 0.39 -1.38 8.24
CA ILE A 238 -0.22 -0.58 7.17
C ILE A 238 0.88 0.23 6.47
N SER A 239 0.90 0.23 5.13
CA SER A 239 1.82 1.07 4.35
C SER A 239 1.16 2.39 3.95
N ALA A 240 1.92 3.49 4.06
CA ALA A 240 1.51 4.83 3.65
C ALA A 240 1.97 5.20 2.22
N LEU A 241 2.86 4.40 1.62
CA LEU A 241 3.51 4.63 0.33
C LEU A 241 4.31 5.94 0.24
N GLY A 242 4.94 6.35 1.33
CA GLY A 242 5.75 7.56 1.39
C GLY A 242 5.94 8.05 2.81
N LYS A 243 7.11 8.63 3.08
CA LYS A 243 7.54 9.12 4.38
C LYS A 243 6.65 10.27 4.87
N VAL A 244 6.31 11.22 3.99
CA VAL A 244 5.40 12.34 4.31
C VAL A 244 3.95 11.89 4.42
N ALA A 245 3.59 10.77 3.80
CA ALA A 245 2.26 10.16 3.93
C ALA A 245 2.04 9.45 5.28
N VAL A 246 3.09 8.92 5.92
CA VAL A 246 3.01 8.22 7.23
C VAL A 246 2.21 9.00 8.29
N PRO A 247 2.51 10.27 8.61
CA PRO A 247 1.76 11.00 9.63
C PRO A 247 0.27 11.19 9.28
N ARG A 248 -0.06 11.37 7.98
CA ARG A 248 -1.45 11.51 7.53
C ARG A 248 -2.23 10.21 7.72
N VAL A 249 -1.61 9.07 7.38
CA VAL A 249 -2.22 7.74 7.60
C VAL A 249 -2.34 7.44 9.09
N ALA A 250 -1.34 7.79 9.91
CA ALA A 250 -1.39 7.66 11.36
C ALA A 250 -2.56 8.46 11.96
N ASN A 251 -2.73 9.73 11.59
CA ASN A 251 -3.88 10.55 12.03
C ASN A 251 -5.22 9.94 11.59
N SER A 252 -5.32 9.41 10.37
CA SER A 252 -6.52 8.70 9.90
C SER A 252 -6.88 7.51 10.79
N VAL A 253 -5.87 6.74 11.22
CA VAL A 253 -6.03 5.60 12.13
C VAL A 253 -6.47 6.07 13.51
N LEU A 254 -5.79 7.06 14.07
CA LEU A 254 -6.06 7.60 15.41
C LEU A 254 -7.41 8.32 15.49
N LEU A 255 -7.84 9.00 14.41
CA LEU A 255 -9.17 9.60 14.32
C LEU A 255 -10.27 8.53 14.38
N ALA A 256 -10.06 7.40 13.71
CA ALA A 256 -11.01 6.29 13.73
C ALA A 256 -10.96 5.47 15.02
N ARG A 257 -9.79 5.42 15.67
CA ARG A 257 -9.49 4.59 16.85
C ARG A 257 -8.59 5.37 17.83
N PRO A 258 -9.14 6.30 18.63
CA PRO A 258 -8.32 7.17 19.50
C PRO A 258 -7.51 6.42 20.56
N ASP A 259 -8.03 5.28 21.03
CA ASP A 259 -7.43 4.48 22.10
C ASP A 259 -6.30 3.56 21.61
N VAL A 260 -6.12 3.39 20.28
CA VAL A 260 -5.08 2.51 19.75
C VAL A 260 -3.73 3.21 19.74
N LYS A 261 -2.68 2.50 20.17
CA LYS A 261 -1.31 2.98 20.03
C LYS A 261 -0.84 2.83 18.57
N VAL A 262 -0.19 3.86 18.05
CA VAL A 262 0.42 3.83 16.70
C VAL A 262 1.94 3.85 16.78
N LEU A 263 2.62 2.95 16.06
CA LEU A 263 4.05 3.10 15.74
C LEU A 263 4.17 3.72 14.35
N ALA A 264 4.78 4.89 14.25
CA ALA A 264 5.10 5.52 12.98
C ALA A 264 6.54 5.15 12.61
N VAL A 265 6.70 4.29 11.60
CA VAL A 265 7.98 3.75 11.14
C VAL A 265 8.39 4.43 9.85
N VAL A 266 9.55 5.09 9.83
CA VAL A 266 10.08 5.78 8.64
C VAL A 266 11.57 5.53 8.52
N ASP A 267 12.07 5.58 7.29
CA ASP A 267 13.49 5.61 7.05
C ASP A 267 14.06 6.98 7.44
N GLY A 268 15.29 6.99 7.97
CA GLY A 268 15.99 8.19 8.42
C GLY A 268 16.55 9.00 7.26
N ASP A 269 16.91 8.35 6.16
CA ASP A 269 17.60 8.93 5.00
C ASP A 269 18.88 9.70 5.36
N GLY A 270 19.54 9.35 6.48
CA GLY A 270 20.67 10.09 7.03
C GLY A 270 20.31 11.35 7.82
N ASP A 271 19.02 11.62 8.04
CA ASP A 271 18.50 12.74 8.85
C ASP A 271 17.43 12.26 9.84
N ILE A 272 17.90 11.55 10.88
CA ILE A 272 17.04 11.11 12.00
C ILE A 272 16.30 12.29 12.64
N PRO A 273 16.96 13.42 13.03
CA PRO A 273 16.28 14.53 13.69
C PRO A 273 15.20 15.17 12.82
N GLY A 274 15.44 15.35 11.51
CA GLY A 274 14.45 15.87 10.58
C GLY A 274 13.26 14.93 10.42
N SER A 275 13.51 13.62 10.36
CA SER A 275 12.46 12.60 10.27
C SER A 275 11.58 12.55 11.52
N GLU A 276 12.19 12.60 12.71
CA GLU A 276 11.43 12.68 13.97
C GLU A 276 10.63 13.98 14.08
N LEU A 277 11.22 15.12 13.70
CA LEU A 277 10.54 16.42 13.73
C LEU A 277 9.36 16.44 12.76
N MET A 278 9.51 15.84 11.57
CA MET A 278 8.45 15.70 10.59
C MET A 278 7.28 14.89 11.16
N LEU A 279 7.53 13.75 11.81
CA LEU A 279 6.46 12.97 12.45
C LEU A 279 5.78 13.76 13.58
N ARG A 280 6.56 14.36 14.47
CA ARG A 280 6.04 15.12 15.63
C ARG A 280 5.19 16.32 15.25
N ASN A 281 5.55 17.02 14.18
CA ASN A 281 4.81 18.19 13.73
C ASN A 281 3.52 17.84 12.99
N ASN A 282 3.37 16.60 12.52
CA ASN A 282 2.27 16.21 11.63
C ASN A 282 1.37 15.11 12.21
N ILE A 283 1.69 14.51 13.37
CA ILE A 283 0.79 13.59 14.09
C ILE A 283 0.17 14.34 15.28
N GLU A 284 -1.15 14.42 15.31
CA GLU A 284 -1.87 15.29 16.27
C GLU A 284 -2.11 14.63 17.64
N SER A 285 -2.27 13.31 17.68
CA SER A 285 -2.48 12.56 18.92
C SER A 285 -1.18 12.37 19.70
N ASP A 286 -1.28 12.07 20.99
CA ASP A 286 -0.14 11.63 21.82
C ASP A 286 0.02 10.09 21.86
N ASN A 287 -0.97 9.33 21.36
CA ASN A 287 -0.97 7.87 21.44
C ASN A 287 -0.14 7.21 20.32
N TRP A 288 1.11 7.65 20.16
CA TRP A 288 2.01 7.12 19.15
C TRP A 288 3.48 7.18 19.56
N THR A 289 4.30 6.38 18.88
CA THR A 289 5.77 6.34 19.07
C THR A 289 6.47 6.37 17.70
N PRO A 290 7.50 7.22 17.50
CA PRO A 290 8.34 7.18 16.30
C PRO A 290 9.33 6.02 16.34
N ILE A 291 9.49 5.31 15.23
CA ILE A 291 10.62 4.41 14.95
C ILE A 291 11.30 4.93 13.69
N VAL A 292 12.43 5.61 13.84
CA VAL A 292 13.21 6.12 12.71
C VAL A 292 14.40 5.20 12.50
N ILE A 293 14.47 4.55 11.33
CA ILE A 293 15.47 3.54 11.01
C ILE A 293 16.47 4.14 10.05
N ASP A 294 17.76 4.15 10.39
CA ASP A 294 18.77 4.87 9.60
C ASP A 294 19.81 3.95 8.97
N PRO A 295 20.21 4.22 7.70
CA PRO A 295 19.53 5.09 6.75
C PRO A 295 18.15 4.57 6.31
N ALA A 296 17.95 3.25 6.31
CA ALA A 296 16.71 2.61 5.88
C ALA A 296 16.56 1.21 6.52
N ILE A 297 15.34 0.66 6.54
CA ILE A 297 15.03 -0.62 7.21
C ILE A 297 15.87 -1.82 6.74
N GLU A 298 16.39 -1.81 5.51
CA GLU A 298 17.22 -2.92 5.02
C GLU A 298 18.56 -3.06 5.74
N THR A 299 18.99 -2.04 6.50
CA THR A 299 20.19 -2.14 7.34
C THR A 299 20.02 -3.16 8.45
N TRP A 300 18.80 -3.38 8.95
CA TRP A 300 18.49 -4.45 9.89
C TRP A 300 18.75 -5.84 9.31
N LEU A 301 18.71 -5.98 7.99
CA LEU A 301 19.03 -7.22 7.28
C LEU A 301 20.49 -7.29 6.84
N GLY A 302 21.29 -6.24 7.12
CA GLY A 302 22.68 -6.14 6.71
C GLY A 302 22.86 -5.90 5.21
N PHE A 303 21.85 -5.38 4.52
CA PHE A 303 21.88 -5.20 3.07
C PHE A 303 22.31 -3.81 2.65
N SER A 304 23.07 -3.75 1.56
CA SER A 304 23.38 -2.49 0.87
C SER A 304 22.33 -2.13 -0.18
N LEU A 305 22.18 -0.83 -0.48
CA LEU A 305 21.32 -0.33 -1.57
C LEU A 305 21.66 -0.96 -2.94
N GLU A 306 22.93 -1.26 -3.19
CA GLU A 306 23.39 -1.92 -4.41
C GLU A 306 22.85 -3.36 -4.53
N GLU A 307 22.88 -4.12 -3.44
CA GLU A 307 22.38 -5.49 -3.40
C GLU A 307 20.87 -5.53 -3.60
N ILE A 308 20.14 -4.63 -2.94
CA ILE A 308 18.69 -4.47 -3.09
C ILE A 308 18.34 -4.18 -4.56
N THR A 309 19.02 -3.19 -5.15
CA THR A 309 18.82 -2.82 -6.56
C THR A 309 19.09 -4.00 -7.50
N ARG A 310 20.17 -4.75 -7.25
CA ARG A 310 20.55 -5.91 -8.06
C ARG A 310 19.50 -7.03 -7.98
N GLN A 311 19.01 -7.36 -6.79
CA GLN A 311 18.01 -8.42 -6.62
C GLN A 311 16.63 -8.00 -7.15
N ARG A 312 16.27 -6.72 -7.04
CA ARG A 312 15.04 -6.15 -7.61
C ARG A 312 15.00 -6.34 -9.13
N ARG A 313 16.10 -6.04 -9.83
CA ARG A 313 16.20 -6.26 -11.30
C ARG A 313 16.07 -7.72 -11.71
N ARG A 314 16.43 -8.65 -10.83
CA ARG A 314 16.33 -10.10 -11.06
C ARG A 314 14.96 -10.68 -10.68
N GLY A 315 14.07 -9.89 -10.08
CA GLY A 315 12.78 -10.37 -9.60
C GLY A 315 12.88 -11.36 -8.42
N ARG A 316 14.03 -11.43 -7.74
CA ARG A 316 14.28 -12.36 -6.62
C ARG A 316 14.35 -11.67 -5.26
N LEU A 317 13.93 -10.41 -5.22
CA LEU A 317 14.06 -9.56 -4.06
C LEU A 317 13.34 -10.15 -2.83
N MET A 318 12.09 -10.59 -2.99
CA MET A 318 11.31 -11.17 -1.88
C MET A 318 11.90 -12.48 -1.35
N GLU A 319 12.37 -13.39 -2.23
CA GLU A 319 13.02 -14.63 -1.81
C GLU A 319 14.32 -14.36 -1.04
N PHE A 320 15.07 -13.35 -1.49
CA PHE A 320 16.30 -12.92 -0.84
C PHE A 320 16.04 -12.34 0.55
N TYR A 321 15.02 -11.50 0.70
CA TYR A 321 14.61 -10.95 1.99
C TYR A 321 14.06 -12.02 2.94
N ALA A 322 13.20 -12.93 2.48
CA ALA A 322 12.64 -13.99 3.30
C ALA A 322 13.75 -14.83 3.98
N LYS A 323 14.79 -15.20 3.20
CA LYS A 323 15.97 -15.92 3.73
C LYS A 323 16.73 -15.12 4.78
N ALA A 324 16.93 -13.82 4.56
CA ALA A 324 17.62 -12.99 5.54
C ALA A 324 16.82 -12.84 6.83
N ILE A 325 15.52 -12.59 6.73
CA ILE A 325 14.61 -12.47 7.87
C ILE A 325 14.60 -13.76 8.70
N GLU A 326 14.61 -14.94 8.08
CA GLU A 326 14.69 -16.22 8.81
C GLU A 326 16.01 -16.38 9.58
N SER A 327 17.13 -15.99 8.97
CA SER A 327 18.47 -16.14 9.54
C SER A 327 18.87 -15.06 10.54
N LEU A 328 18.13 -13.95 10.61
CA LEU A 328 18.49 -12.77 11.41
C LEU A 328 18.44 -13.06 12.92
N ASP A 329 19.54 -12.82 13.64
CA ASP A 329 19.56 -12.91 15.10
C ASP A 329 18.96 -11.64 15.73
N LEU A 330 17.75 -11.78 16.29
CA LEU A 330 17.03 -10.65 16.89
C LEU A 330 17.70 -10.11 18.15
N GLN A 331 18.44 -10.93 18.90
CA GLN A 331 19.10 -10.47 20.13
C GLN A 331 20.35 -9.67 19.80
N VAL A 332 21.10 -10.11 18.78
CA VAL A 332 22.24 -9.33 18.28
C VAL A 332 21.77 -8.00 17.72
N LEU A 333 20.74 -8.00 16.86
CA LEU A 333 20.21 -6.77 16.28
C LEU A 333 19.70 -5.80 17.35
N ARG A 334 18.98 -6.32 18.37
CA ARG A 334 18.53 -5.54 19.53
C ARG A 334 19.68 -4.90 20.29
N ALA A 335 20.80 -5.61 20.48
CA ALA A 335 21.93 -5.07 21.21
C ALA A 335 22.72 -4.01 20.40
N THR A 336 22.61 -4.01 19.08
CA THR A 336 23.42 -3.16 18.19
C THR A 336 22.66 -2.00 17.57
N ASP A 337 21.33 -2.07 17.47
CA ASP A 337 20.51 -1.07 16.80
C ASP A 337 19.42 -0.51 17.75
N PRO A 338 19.55 0.76 18.19
CA PRO A 338 18.59 1.38 19.11
C PRO A 338 17.17 1.51 18.54
N SER A 339 17.02 1.68 17.22
CA SER A 339 15.71 1.78 16.58
C SER A 339 14.99 0.42 16.60
N PHE A 340 15.74 -0.66 16.38
CA PHE A 340 15.21 -2.02 16.49
C PHE A 340 14.91 -2.38 17.94
N GLU A 341 15.74 -2.00 18.91
CA GLU A 341 15.46 -2.20 20.33
C GLU A 341 14.13 -1.57 20.73
N LYS A 342 13.92 -0.30 20.34
CA LYS A 342 12.67 0.41 20.59
C LYS A 342 11.47 -0.28 19.94
N PHE A 343 11.59 -0.72 18.69
CA PHE A 343 10.56 -1.52 18.01
C PHE A 343 10.26 -2.83 18.74
N TYR A 344 11.31 -3.53 19.18
CA TYR A 344 11.21 -4.79 19.91
C TYR A 344 10.45 -4.62 21.21
N GLU A 345 10.75 -3.57 21.98
CA GLU A 345 10.07 -3.26 23.24
C GLU A 345 8.60 -2.97 23.02
N GLU A 346 8.27 -2.12 22.05
CA GLU A 346 6.88 -1.75 21.73
C GLU A 346 6.04 -2.95 21.30
N VAL A 347 6.59 -3.83 20.46
CA VAL A 347 5.91 -5.06 20.03
C VAL A 347 5.76 -6.05 21.21
N SER A 348 6.79 -6.15 22.05
CA SER A 348 6.80 -7.10 23.16
C SER A 348 5.93 -6.66 24.35
N ALA A 349 5.78 -5.36 24.58
CA ALA A 349 5.11 -4.77 25.74
C ALA A 349 3.58 -4.96 25.77
N LEU A 350 2.98 -5.35 24.64
CA LEU A 350 1.53 -5.58 24.53
C LEU A 350 0.99 -6.70 25.44
#